data_AF-A0A914RF39-F1
#
_entry.id   AF-A0A914RF39-F1
#
_cell.length_a   1.000
_cell.length_b   1.000
_cell.length_c   1.000
_cell.angle_alpha   90.00
_cell.angle_beta   90.00
_cell.angle_gamma   90.00
#
_symmetry.space_group_name_H-M   'P 1'
#
loop_
_entity.id
_entity.type
_entity.pdbx_description
1 polymer ?
#
loop_
_entity_poly.entity_id
_entity_poly.type
_entity_poly.pdbx_seq_one_letter_code
_entity_poly.pdbx_strand_id
1 'polypeptide(L)'
;LLDTEKLPVFAATNRVCFLLFEALRTSLKFQMESYFNKLKSIVTSEQSRISYEQKEMALESIVELWRIPGLVTELYLNYDCDLYCSNLFEDLTKVNRNGVFTCLML
;
A
#
# COMPACT_ATOMS: atom_id res chain seq x y z
N LEU A 1 8.19 9.89 -7.41
CA LEU A 1 8.29 10.50 -6.07
C LEU A 1 8.42 9.46 -4.96
N LEU A 2 7.76 8.29 -5.07
CA LEU A 2 7.89 7.19 -4.11
C LEU A 2 9.27 6.50 -4.08
N ASP A 3 10.14 6.77 -5.06
CA ASP A 3 11.54 6.31 -5.10
C ASP A 3 12.53 7.24 -4.40
N THR A 4 12.04 8.32 -3.77
CA THR A 4 12.92 9.28 -3.10
C THR A 4 13.45 8.73 -1.78
N GLU A 5 14.74 8.93 -1.52
CA GLU A 5 15.36 8.65 -0.22
C GLU A 5 15.01 9.71 0.84
N LYS A 6 14.43 10.85 0.41
CA LYS A 6 14.04 11.95 1.32
C LYS A 6 12.73 11.61 2.03
N LEU A 7 12.81 11.16 3.28
CA LEU A 7 11.64 10.80 4.11
C LEU A 7 10.49 11.82 4.08
N PRO A 8 10.71 13.15 4.19
CA PRO A 8 9.60 14.10 4.20
C PRO A 8 8.83 14.15 2.87
N VAL A 9 9.54 13.97 1.76
CA VAL A 9 8.92 13.93 0.42
C VAL A 9 8.14 12.63 0.25
N PHE A 10 8.66 11.52 0.75
CA PHE A 10 7.96 10.24 0.78
C PHE A 10 6.66 10.31 1.60
N ALA A 11 6.74 10.85 2.83
CA ALA A 11 5.57 11.10 3.70
C ALA A 11 4.51 11.94 3.01
N ALA A 12 4.90 13.11 2.48
CA ALA A 12 3.98 14.01 1.79
C ALA A 12 3.33 13.34 0.57
N THR A 13 4.11 12.54 -0.17
CA THR A 13 3.59 11.78 -1.32
C THR A 13 2.55 10.76 -0.87
N ASN A 14 2.83 9.95 0.15
CA ASN A 14 1.85 8.98 0.68
C ASN A 14 0.58 9.67 1.19
N ARG A 15 0.72 10.82 1.86
CA ARG A 15 -0.44 11.59 2.33
C ARG A 15 -1.31 12.10 1.19
N VAL A 16 -0.70 12.60 0.12
CA VAL A 16 -1.44 13.05 -1.07
C VAL A 16 -2.09 11.85 -1.77
N CYS A 17 -1.40 10.72 -1.90
CA CYS A 17 -1.96 9.49 -2.46
C CYS A 17 -3.16 9.00 -1.66
N PHE A 18 -3.08 8.99 -0.33
CA PHE A 18 -4.21 8.63 0.54
C PHE A 18 -5.44 9.48 0.23
N LEU A 19 -5.32 10.82 0.27
CA LEU A 19 -6.43 11.73 0.00
C LEU A 19 -6.98 11.58 -1.42
N LEU A 20 -6.09 11.38 -2.40
CA LEU A 20 -6.46 11.18 -3.80
C LEU A 20 -7.30 9.92 -3.98
N PHE A 21 -6.88 8.79 -3.40
CA PHE A 21 -7.60 7.53 -3.53
C PHE A 21 -8.84 7.47 -2.65
N GLU A 22 -8.84 8.11 -1.47
CA GLU A 22 -10.05 8.28 -0.68
C GLU A 22 -11.16 8.98 -1.49
N ALA A 23 -10.81 10.04 -2.24
CA ALA A 23 -11.77 10.82 -3.02
C ALA A 23 -12.11 10.20 -4.39
N LEU A 24 -11.15 9.57 -5.08
CA LEU A 24 -11.26 9.25 -6.51
C LEU A 24 -10.97 7.77 -6.86
N ARG A 25 -10.89 6.85 -5.89
CA ARG A 25 -10.56 5.42 -6.14
C ARG A 25 -11.41 4.74 -7.20
N THR A 26 -12.68 5.11 -7.33
CA THR A 26 -13.59 4.50 -8.34
C THR A 26 -13.18 4.81 -9.77
N SER A 27 -12.49 5.94 -9.98
CA SER A 27 -12.00 6.39 -11.29
C SER A 27 -10.51 6.10 -11.52
N LEU A 28 -9.73 5.90 -10.45
CA LEU A 28 -8.27 5.75 -10.50
C LEU A 28 -7.80 4.33 -10.15
N LYS A 29 -8.51 3.31 -10.64
CA LYS A 29 -8.23 1.90 -10.33
C LYS A 29 -6.80 1.47 -10.67
N PHE A 30 -6.33 1.77 -11.87
CA PHE A 30 -4.99 1.35 -12.29
C PHE A 30 -3.87 2.05 -11.50
N GLN A 31 -4.05 3.35 -11.21
CA GLN A 31 -3.12 4.13 -10.42
C GLN A 31 -3.06 3.62 -8.97
N MET A 32 -4.21 3.21 -8.42
CA MET A 32 -4.30 2.65 -7.07
C MET A 32 -3.60 1.29 -6.98
N GLU A 33 -3.79 0.43 -7.97
CA GLU A 33 -3.07 -0.84 -8.08
C GLU A 33 -1.56 -0.63 -8.19
N SER A 34 -1.11 0.27 -9.05
CA SER A 34 0.32 0.60 -9.19
C SER A 34 0.89 1.14 -7.87
N TYR A 35 0.13 1.97 -7.16
CA TYR A 35 0.50 2.48 -5.85
C TYR A 35 0.67 1.37 -4.81
N PHE A 36 -0.30 0.46 -4.70
CA PHE A 36 -0.19 -0.67 -3.79
C PHE A 36 0.97 -1.61 -4.13
N ASN A 37 1.16 -1.93 -5.41
CA ASN A 37 2.30 -2.71 -5.86
C ASN A 37 3.64 -2.03 -5.51
N LYS A 38 3.68 -0.69 -5.59
CA LYS A 38 4.86 0.07 -5.19
C LYS A 38 5.11 0.01 -3.69
N LEU A 39 4.08 0.23 -2.86
CA LEU A 39 4.21 0.12 -1.40
C LEU A 39 4.65 -1.28 -0.98
N LYS A 40 4.02 -2.33 -1.54
CA LYS A 40 4.41 -3.73 -1.36
C LYS A 40 5.89 -3.93 -1.68
N SER A 41 6.33 -3.47 -2.85
CA SER A 41 7.73 -3.58 -3.28
C SER A 41 8.70 -2.88 -2.33
N ILE A 42 8.31 -1.75 -1.73
CA ILE A 42 9.15 -1.03 -0.76
C ILE A 42 9.26 -1.84 0.54
N VAL A 43 8.12 -2.32 1.07
CA VAL A 43 8.08 -3.10 2.32
C VAL A 43 8.90 -4.38 2.21
N THR A 44 8.81 -5.10 1.09
CA THR A 44 9.51 -6.37 0.87
C THR A 44 10.94 -6.21 0.30
N SER A 45 11.41 -4.98 0.06
CA SER A 45 12.71 -4.78 -0.57
C SER A 45 13.86 -5.11 0.40
N GLU A 46 14.86 -5.85 -0.07
CA GLU A 46 16.10 -6.09 0.67
C GLU A 46 17.22 -5.10 0.30
N GLN A 47 16.93 -4.12 -0.55
CA GLN A 47 17.93 -3.16 -1.02
C GLN A 47 18.35 -2.21 0.11
N SER A 48 19.66 -2.06 0.31
CA SER A 48 20.25 -1.21 1.36
C SER A 48 19.89 0.28 1.27
N ARG A 49 19.51 0.76 0.09
CA ARG A 49 19.05 2.15 -0.13
C ARG A 49 17.67 2.45 0.46
N ILE A 50 16.87 1.42 0.75
CA ILE A 50 15.56 1.61 1.38
C ILE A 50 15.73 1.47 2.88
N SER A 51 15.61 2.60 3.57
CA SER A 51 15.70 2.65 5.03
C SER A 51 14.56 1.90 5.70
N TYR A 52 14.77 1.47 6.95
CA TYR A 52 13.72 0.83 7.75
C TYR A 52 12.51 1.76 7.95
N GLU A 53 12.76 3.05 8.22
CA GLU A 53 11.72 4.07 8.39
C GLU A 53 10.83 4.20 7.15
N GLN A 54 11.40 4.14 5.93
CA GLN A 54 10.60 4.13 4.70
C GLN A 54 9.69 2.91 4.58
N LYS A 55 10.17 1.74 5.02
CA LYS A 55 9.36 0.51 5.01
C LYS A 55 8.21 0.60 5.99
N GLU A 56 8.46 1.13 7.18
CA GLU A 56 7.45 1.36 8.21
C GLU A 56 6.38 2.33 7.71
N MET A 57 6.78 3.49 7.18
CA MET A 57 5.85 4.47 6.60
C MET A 57 5.02 3.90 5.43
N ALA A 58 5.63 3.03 4.61
CA ALA A 58 4.92 2.36 3.52
C ALA A 58 3.88 1.36 4.08
N LEU A 59 4.23 0.61 5.12
CA LEU A 59 3.33 -0.32 5.80
C LEU A 59 2.18 0.41 6.50
N GLU A 60 2.45 1.49 7.22
CA GLU A 60 1.44 2.36 7.84
C GLU A 60 0.45 2.87 6.80
N SER A 61 0.94 3.31 5.64
CA SER A 61 0.08 3.77 4.54
C SER A 61 -0.87 2.68 4.03
N ILE A 62 -0.41 1.42 3.96
CA ILE A 62 -1.26 0.27 3.62
C ILE A 62 -2.31 0.06 4.70
N VAL A 63 -1.92 0.08 5.97
CA VAL A 63 -2.83 -0.12 7.12
C VAL A 63 -3.90 0.97 7.18
N GLU A 64 -3.54 2.22 6.94
CA GLU A 64 -4.49 3.34 6.89
C GLU A 64 -5.52 3.16 5.77
N LEU A 65 -5.09 2.75 4.57
CA LEU A 65 -6.00 2.45 3.47
C LEU A 65 -6.94 1.28 3.81
N TRP A 66 -6.45 0.25 4.50
CA TRP A 66 -7.25 -0.89 4.95
C TRP A 66 -8.41 -0.51 5.88
N ARG A 67 -8.29 0.62 6.60
CA ARG A 67 -9.34 1.13 7.48
C ARG A 67 -10.47 1.82 6.72
N ILE A 68 -10.30 2.11 5.43
CA ILE A 68 -11.33 2.78 4.64
C ILE A 68 -12.48 1.79 4.34
N PRO A 69 -13.72 2.10 4.76
CA PRO A 69 -14.86 1.23 4.52
C PRO A 69 -15.08 0.94 3.02
N GLY A 70 -15.40 -0.31 2.71
CA GLY A 70 -15.66 -0.79 1.35
C GLY A 70 -14.42 -1.04 0.51
N LEU A 71 -13.25 -0.46 0.85
CA LEU A 71 -12.05 -0.59 0.02
C LEU A 71 -11.58 -2.05 -0.09
N VAL A 72 -11.59 -2.80 1.01
CA VAL A 72 -11.18 -4.21 1.01
C VAL A 72 -12.05 -5.06 0.09
N THR A 73 -13.37 -4.85 0.13
CA THR A 73 -14.31 -5.55 -0.76
C THR A 73 -14.10 -5.13 -2.21
N GLU A 74 -13.88 -3.85 -2.47
CA GLU A 74 -13.57 -3.34 -3.80
C GLU A 74 -12.26 -3.93 -4.34
N LEU A 75 -11.22 -4.06 -3.52
CA LEU A 75 -9.95 -4.68 -3.93
C LEU A 75 -10.15 -6.15 -4.32
N TYR A 76 -10.88 -6.91 -3.50
CA TYR A 76 -11.18 -8.30 -3.79
C TYR A 76 -11.93 -8.46 -5.11
N LEU A 77 -13.02 -7.70 -5.29
CA LEU A 77 -13.87 -7.79 -6.49
C LEU A 77 -13.19 -7.30 -7.77
N ASN A 78 -12.33 -6.28 -7.69
CA ASN A 78 -11.74 -5.66 -8.88
C ASN A 78 -10.39 -6.26 -9.28
N TYR A 79 -9.65 -6.92 -8.37
CA TYR A 79 -8.28 -7.39 -8.64
C TYR A 79 -8.05 -8.88 -8.37
N ASP A 80 -8.76 -9.53 -7.45
CA ASP A 80 -8.54 -10.96 -7.14
C ASP A 80 -9.62 -11.90 -7.72
N CYS A 81 -10.77 -11.37 -8.17
CA CYS A 81 -11.90 -12.17 -8.64
C CYS A 81 -11.91 -12.53 -10.14
N ASP A 82 -10.88 -12.16 -10.91
CA ASP A 82 -10.74 -12.53 -12.33
C ASP A 82 -9.53 -13.45 -12.52
N LEU A 83 -9.68 -14.49 -13.34
CA LEU A 83 -8.67 -15.51 -13.64
C LEU A 83 -7.38 -14.94 -14.26
N TYR A 84 -7.43 -13.73 -14.81
CA TYR A 84 -6.29 -13.04 -15.42
C TYR A 84 -5.75 -11.87 -14.59
N CYS A 85 -6.37 -11.56 -13.45
CA CYS A 85 -5.94 -10.45 -12.60
C CYS A 85 -4.92 -10.89 -11.54
N SER A 86 -4.11 -9.95 -11.08
CA SER A 86 -3.09 -10.19 -10.05
C SER A 86 -3.72 -10.35 -8.68
N ASN A 87 -3.26 -11.32 -7.87
CA ASN A 87 -3.68 -11.55 -6.48
C ASN A 87 -3.21 -10.44 -5.51
N LEU A 88 -3.52 -9.18 -5.81
CA LEU A 88 -3.08 -8.00 -5.10
C LEU A 88 -3.62 -7.99 -3.67
N PHE A 89 -4.88 -8.37 -3.46
CA PHE A 89 -5.47 -8.40 -2.12
C PHE A 89 -4.83 -9.50 -1.26
N GLU A 90 -4.65 -10.71 -1.80
CA GLU A 90 -3.94 -11.78 -1.09
C GLU A 90 -2.51 -11.36 -0.71
N ASP A 91 -1.78 -10.78 -1.67
CA ASP A 91 -0.39 -10.37 -1.49
C ASP A 91 -0.24 -9.25 -0.47
N LEU A 92 -1.11 -8.24 -0.52
CA LEU A 92 -1.12 -7.17 0.47
C LEU A 92 -1.48 -7.70 1.84
N THR A 93 -2.43 -8.64 1.94
CA THR A 93 -2.80 -9.26 3.23
C THR A 93 -1.64 -10.05 3.84
N LYS A 94 -0.83 -10.75 3.02
CA LYS A 94 0.39 -11.43 3.49
C LYS A 94 1.45 -10.45 4.01
N VAL A 95 1.71 -9.38 3.27
CA VAL A 95 2.64 -8.32 3.70
C VAL A 95 2.14 -7.65 4.97
N ASN A 96 0.85 -7.35 5.02
CA ASN A 96 0.21 -6.75 6.19
C ASN A 96 0.35 -7.70 7.38
N ARG A 97 0.09 -9.00 7.26
CA ARG A 97 0.26 -9.97 8.37
C ARG A 97 1.69 -10.03 8.90
N ASN A 98 2.69 -9.97 8.01
CA ASN A 98 4.10 -10.00 8.39
C ASN A 98 4.55 -8.71 9.10
N GLY A 99 3.91 -7.57 8.84
CA GLY A 99 4.19 -6.29 9.52
C GLY A 99 3.26 -5.98 10.71
N VAL A 100 2.00 -6.40 10.66
CA VAL A 100 0.92 -6.11 11.62
C VAL A 100 1.04 -6.94 12.89
N PHE A 101 1.61 -8.15 12.83
CA PHE A 101 1.91 -8.88 14.07
C PHE A 101 2.94 -8.13 14.95
N THR A 102 3.73 -7.22 14.36
CA THR A 102 4.68 -6.41 15.11
C THR A 102 4.05 -5.10 15.61
N CYS A 103 3.03 -4.56 14.93
CA CYS A 103 2.44 -3.24 15.26
C CYS A 103 1.09 -3.30 16.02
N LEU A 104 0.36 -4.43 16.04
CA LEU A 104 -0.82 -4.59 16.92
C LEU A 104 -0.47 -4.94 18.38
N MET A 105 0.82 -4.97 18.74
CA MET A 105 1.31 -5.27 20.10
C MET A 105 2.12 -4.12 20.75
N LEU A 106 2.01 -2.90 20.23
CA LEU A 106 2.50 -1.65 20.83
C LEU A 106 1.41 -0.57 20.71
#